data_AF-A0A928YZH1-F1
#
_entry.id   AF-A0A928YZH1-F1
#
_cell.length_a   1.000
_cell.length_b   1.000
_cell.length_c   1.000
_cell.angle_alpha   90.00
_cell.angle_beta   90.00
_cell.angle_gamma   90.00
#
_symmetry.space_group_name_H-M   'P 1'
#
loop_
_entity.id
_entity.type
_entity.pdbx_description
1 polymer ?
#
loop_
_entity_poly.entity_id
_entity_poly.type
_entity_poly.pdbx_seq_one_letter_code
_entity_poly.pdbx_strand_id
1 'polypeptide(L)'
;MIRSATATYQFNTLYTSDREKLAQQLRDNLNKALNDRGIVIEETPLRSVKLPESIEQSVQERLKAEQESQRMKFVLDKERQEADRKRIEAQGNADAQKILAQGLTDQTLRFKQIEAMQQLAQSQNSKVIVVNGNQNAPVMLQP
;
A
#
# COMPACT_ATOMS: atom_id res chain seq x y z
N MET A 1 -18.33 45.14 10.10
CA MET A 1 -18.62 43.69 9.93
C MET A 1 -17.77 43.10 8.81
N ILE A 2 -16.47 42.84 9.05
CA ILE A 2 -15.52 42.27 8.05
C ILE A 2 -14.62 41.18 8.69
N ARG A 3 -15.08 40.55 9.78
CA ARG A 3 -14.33 39.46 10.45
C ARG A 3 -14.91 38.05 10.29
N SER A 4 -16.04 37.90 9.60
CA SER A 4 -16.79 36.62 9.59
C SER A 4 -16.82 35.88 8.26
N ALA A 5 -16.31 36.45 7.16
CA ALA A 5 -16.46 35.86 5.82
C ALA A 5 -15.22 35.09 5.31
N THR A 6 -14.12 35.10 6.05
CA THR A 6 -12.84 34.51 5.61
C THR A 6 -12.53 33.15 6.24
N ALA A 7 -13.40 32.61 7.09
CA ALA A 7 -13.16 31.36 7.81
C ALA A 7 -13.48 30.08 7.02
N THR A 8 -14.04 30.18 5.80
CA THR A 8 -14.55 29.00 5.06
C THR A 8 -13.92 28.79 3.69
N TYR A 9 -12.88 29.54 3.34
CA TYR A 9 -12.10 29.21 2.14
C TYR A 9 -11.17 28.03 2.47
N GLN A 10 -11.41 26.91 1.80
CA GLN A 10 -10.55 25.73 1.83
C GLN A 10 -9.11 26.17 1.57
N PHE A 11 -8.27 26.14 2.60
CA PHE A 11 -6.87 26.59 2.58
C PHE A 11 -5.98 25.80 1.59
N ASN A 12 -6.54 24.84 0.86
CA ASN A 12 -5.85 23.99 -0.11
C ASN A 12 -5.72 24.63 -1.51
N THR A 13 -6.46 25.70 -1.82
CA THR A 13 -6.38 26.40 -3.13
C THR A 13 -5.55 27.69 -3.12
N LEU A 14 -5.05 28.09 -1.94
CA LEU A 14 -4.39 29.38 -1.70
C LEU A 14 -3.03 29.54 -2.37
N TYR A 15 -2.38 28.46 -2.81
CA TYR A 15 -0.96 28.54 -3.19
C TYR A 15 -0.72 28.78 -4.68
N THR A 16 -1.73 28.69 -5.56
CA THR A 16 -1.52 29.01 -6.98
C THR A 16 -2.75 29.61 -7.65
N SER A 17 -3.89 28.94 -7.60
CA SER A 17 -5.13 29.35 -8.31
C SER A 17 -5.87 30.51 -7.65
N ASP A 18 -5.81 30.64 -6.32
CA ASP A 18 -6.46 31.77 -5.63
C ASP A 18 -5.59 33.01 -5.53
N ARG A 19 -4.29 32.92 -5.85
CA ARG A 19 -3.38 34.07 -5.83
C ARG A 19 -3.74 35.09 -6.90
N GLU A 20 -4.06 34.62 -8.11
CA GLU A 20 -4.53 35.48 -9.20
C GLU A 20 -5.87 36.13 -8.87
N LYS A 21 -6.80 35.36 -8.30
CA LYS A 21 -8.12 35.86 -7.87
C LYS A 21 -8.00 36.90 -6.75
N LEU A 22 -7.15 36.66 -5.75
CA LEU A 22 -6.88 37.63 -4.68
C LEU A 22 -6.22 38.89 -5.21
N ALA A 23 -5.26 38.76 -6.13
CA ALA A 23 -4.60 39.91 -6.76
C ALA A 23 -5.62 40.76 -7.54
N GLN A 24 -6.53 40.13 -8.27
CA GLN A 24 -7.58 40.82 -9.02
C GLN A 24 -8.58 41.51 -8.08
N GLN A 25 -9.04 40.85 -7.02
CA GLN A 25 -9.92 41.46 -6.02
C GLN A 25 -9.26 42.62 -5.27
N LEU A 26 -7.97 42.53 -4.96
CA LEU A 26 -7.20 43.62 -4.36
C LEU A 26 -7.09 44.81 -5.30
N ARG A 27 -6.79 44.57 -6.60
CA ARG A 27 -6.77 45.62 -7.63
C ARG A 27 -8.10 46.34 -7.74
N ASP A 28 -9.20 45.60 -7.82
CA ASP A 28 -10.54 46.18 -7.96
C ASP A 28 -10.92 47.05 -6.75
N ASN A 29 -10.57 46.61 -5.54
CA ASN A 29 -10.82 47.39 -4.33
C ASN A 29 -9.93 48.63 -4.23
N LEU A 30 -8.66 48.54 -4.62
CA LEU A 30 -7.73 49.67 -4.61
C LEU A 30 -8.09 50.70 -5.69
N ASN A 31 -8.46 50.27 -6.89
CA ASN A 31 -8.92 51.16 -7.96
C ASN A 31 -10.20 51.90 -7.57
N LYS A 32 -11.17 51.23 -6.92
CA LYS A 32 -12.37 51.91 -6.41
C LYS A 32 -12.06 52.97 -5.37
N ALA A 33 -11.11 52.71 -4.46
CA ALA A 33 -10.74 53.65 -3.40
C ALA A 33 -9.86 54.82 -3.89
N LEU A 34 -9.10 54.64 -4.97
CA LEU A 34 -8.10 55.59 -5.46
C LEU A 34 -8.56 56.35 -6.71
N ASN A 35 -9.58 55.86 -7.42
CA ASN A 35 -10.24 56.60 -8.51
C ASN A 35 -10.84 57.92 -8.03
N ASP A 36 -11.39 57.98 -6.82
CA ASP A 36 -11.91 59.22 -6.21
C ASP A 36 -10.82 60.28 -5.99
N ARG A 37 -9.54 59.87 -6.04
CA ARG A 37 -8.36 60.75 -5.90
C ARG A 37 -7.59 60.93 -7.21
N GLY A 38 -8.10 60.42 -8.34
CA GLY A 38 -7.50 60.57 -9.66
C GLY A 38 -6.21 59.76 -9.88
N ILE A 39 -5.96 58.70 -9.09
CA ILE A 39 -4.78 57.85 -9.21
C ILE A 39 -5.16 56.55 -9.92
N VAL A 40 -4.60 56.32 -11.11
CA VAL A 40 -4.78 55.08 -11.89
C VAL A 40 -3.65 54.10 -11.57
N ILE A 41 -3.98 52.89 -11.11
CA ILE A 41 -2.99 51.85 -10.85
C ILE A 41 -2.89 50.92 -12.08
N GLU A 42 -1.76 50.95 -12.80
CA GLU A 42 -1.50 50.05 -13.93
C GLU A 42 -1.15 48.63 -13.48
N GLU A 43 -0.29 48.47 -12.47
CA GLU A 43 0.05 47.16 -11.91
C GLU A 43 0.32 47.24 -10.39
N THR A 44 -0.38 46.41 -9.62
CA THR A 44 0.05 46.05 -8.25
C THR A 44 0.78 44.71 -8.32
N PRO A 45 2.13 44.68 -8.40
CA PRO A 45 2.84 43.44 -8.14
C PRO A 45 2.65 43.08 -6.66
N LEU A 46 1.91 42.00 -6.38
CA LEU A 46 1.88 41.42 -5.04
C LEU A 46 3.28 40.92 -4.70
N ARG A 47 4.08 41.77 -4.06
CA ARG A 47 5.38 41.41 -3.51
C ARG A 47 5.10 40.57 -2.27
N SER A 48 5.37 39.27 -2.38
CA SER A 48 5.38 38.24 -1.33
C SER A 48 4.55 38.58 -0.08
N VAL A 49 3.34 38.02 0.00
CA VAL A 49 2.64 37.90 1.28
C VAL A 49 3.47 36.97 2.15
N LYS A 50 4.30 37.51 3.04
CA LYS A 50 4.94 36.73 4.09
C LYS A 50 3.84 36.28 5.03
N LEU A 51 3.50 34.99 5.04
CA LEU A 51 2.63 34.48 6.10
C LEU A 51 3.39 34.63 7.43
N PRO A 52 2.68 34.92 8.53
CA PRO A 52 3.26 34.79 9.85
C PRO A 52 3.76 33.36 10.05
N GLU A 53 4.97 33.21 10.60
CA GLU A 53 5.68 31.93 10.76
C GLU A 53 4.82 30.86 11.47
N SER A 54 3.93 31.26 12.39
CA SER A 54 3.03 30.34 13.10
C SER A 54 1.97 29.68 12.20
N ILE A 55 1.50 30.38 11.16
CA ILE A 55 0.50 29.85 10.24
C ILE A 55 1.16 28.89 9.26
N GLU A 56 2.35 29.21 8.76
CA GLU A 56 3.12 28.30 7.90
C GLU A 56 3.43 26.99 8.62
N GLN A 57 3.88 27.05 9.88
CA GLN A 57 4.13 25.86 10.70
C GLN A 57 2.87 25.02 10.88
N SER A 58 1.74 25.66 11.26
CA SER A 58 0.47 24.97 11.46
C SER A 58 -0.05 24.29 10.17
N VAL A 59 0.15 24.92 9.01
CA VAL A 59 -0.25 24.36 7.71
C VAL A 59 0.64 23.19 7.33
N GLN A 60 1.96 23.32 7.51
CA GLN A 60 2.91 22.24 7.24
C GLN A 60 2.65 21.02 8.14
N GLU A 61 2.39 21.24 9.42
CA GLU A 61 2.04 20.16 10.36
C GLU A 61 0.75 19.45 9.96
N ARG A 62 -0.30 20.21 9.59
CA ARG A 62 -1.57 19.62 9.12
C ARG A 62 -1.38 18.83 7.83
N LEU A 63 -0.66 19.38 6.85
CA LEU A 63 -0.40 18.71 5.58
C LEU A 63 0.39 17.41 5.81
N LYS A 64 1.40 17.45 6.68
CA LYS A 64 2.19 16.28 7.07
C LYS A 64 1.31 15.22 7.73
N ALA A 65 0.46 15.60 8.68
CA ALA A 65 -0.44 14.68 9.36
C ALA A 65 -1.46 14.05 8.40
N GLU A 66 -1.97 14.83 7.44
CA GLU A 66 -2.89 14.33 6.42
C GLU A 66 -2.22 13.32 5.48
N GLN A 67 -1.03 13.65 4.98
CA GLN A 67 -0.23 12.73 4.16
C GLN A 67 0.14 11.45 4.92
N GLU A 68 0.49 11.56 6.20
CA GLU A 68 0.79 10.41 7.04
C GLU A 68 -0.44 9.52 7.26
N SER A 69 -1.61 10.11 7.47
CA SER A 69 -2.88 9.38 7.57
C SER A 69 -3.20 8.65 6.27
N GLN A 70 -3.06 9.32 5.12
CA GLN A 70 -3.27 8.70 3.81
C GLN A 70 -2.28 7.55 3.56
N ARG A 71 -1.01 7.74 3.92
CA ARG A 71 0.02 6.69 3.83
C ARG A 71 -0.33 5.50 4.72
N MET A 72 -0.76 5.74 5.96
CA MET A 72 -1.13 4.68 6.89
C MET A 72 -2.33 3.87 6.39
N LYS A 73 -3.34 4.53 5.82
CA LYS A 73 -4.48 3.84 5.18
C LYS A 73 -4.00 2.90 4.07
N PHE A 74 -3.12 3.37 3.20
CA PHE A 74 -2.56 2.55 2.13
C PHE A 74 -1.76 1.35 2.67
N VAL A 75 -0.97 1.55 3.73
CA VAL A 75 -0.25 0.47 4.39
C VAL A 75 -1.21 -0.56 4.99
N LEU A 76 -2.25 -0.13 5.69
CA LEU A 76 -3.25 -1.04 6.28
C LEU A 76 -4.00 -1.82 5.20
N ASP A 77 -4.39 -1.19 4.10
CA ASP A 77 -5.08 -1.86 3.00
C ASP A 77 -4.15 -2.87 2.31
N LYS A 78 -2.87 -2.53 2.13
CA LYS A 78 -1.87 -3.47 1.63
C LYS A 78 -1.71 -4.69 2.54
N GLU A 79 -1.58 -4.48 3.85
CA GLU A 79 -1.45 -5.58 4.81
C GLU A 79 -2.71 -6.46 4.86
N ARG A 80 -3.91 -5.86 4.72
CA ARG A 80 -5.16 -6.63 4.59
C ARG A 80 -5.16 -7.51 3.34
N GLN A 81 -4.79 -6.96 2.19
CA GLN A 81 -4.70 -7.70 0.93
C GLN A 81 -3.65 -8.83 1.02
N GLU A 82 -2.51 -8.60 1.65
CA GLU A 82 -1.50 -9.63 1.88
C GLU A 82 -1.99 -10.74 2.82
N ALA A 83 -2.73 -10.39 3.87
CA ALA A 83 -3.36 -11.36 4.77
C ALA A 83 -4.40 -12.22 4.04
N ASP A 84 -5.23 -11.60 3.19
CA ASP A 84 -6.23 -12.29 2.39
C ASP A 84 -5.57 -13.21 1.35
N ARG A 85 -4.51 -12.74 0.67
CA ARG A 85 -3.71 -13.54 -0.26
C ARG A 85 -3.18 -14.80 0.42
N LYS A 86 -2.56 -14.66 1.59
CA LYS A 86 -2.04 -15.80 2.37
C LYS A 86 -3.13 -16.77 2.78
N ARG A 87 -4.31 -16.27 3.15
CA ARG A 87 -5.46 -17.12 3.51
C ARG A 87 -5.94 -17.94 2.31
N ILE A 88 -6.09 -17.31 1.15
CA ILE A 88 -6.48 -17.98 -0.09
C ILE A 88 -5.44 -19.02 -0.50
N GLU A 89 -4.15 -18.69 -0.40
CA GLU A 89 -3.05 -19.62 -0.70
C GLU A 89 -3.08 -20.84 0.23
N ALA A 90 -3.25 -20.62 1.54
CA ALA A 90 -3.36 -21.70 2.52
C ALA A 90 -4.58 -22.59 2.27
N GLN A 91 -5.73 -21.99 1.91
CA GLN A 91 -6.94 -22.73 1.57
C GLN A 91 -6.74 -23.56 0.28
N GLY A 92 -6.16 -22.97 -0.76
CA GLY A 92 -5.86 -23.67 -2.01
C GLY A 92 -4.91 -24.86 -1.80
N ASN A 93 -3.89 -24.69 -0.96
CA ASN A 93 -2.97 -25.77 -0.59
C ASN A 93 -3.68 -26.88 0.20
N ALA A 94 -4.55 -26.52 1.16
CA ALA A 94 -5.32 -27.50 1.92
C ALA A 94 -6.29 -28.29 1.04
N ASP A 95 -7.00 -27.62 0.13
CA ASP A 95 -7.93 -28.25 -0.81
C ASP A 95 -7.18 -29.16 -1.79
N ALA A 96 -6.03 -28.71 -2.31
CA ALA A 96 -5.17 -29.53 -3.16
C ALA A 96 -4.68 -30.78 -2.43
N GLN A 97 -4.22 -30.66 -1.18
CA GLN A 97 -3.81 -31.80 -0.36
C GLN A 97 -4.98 -32.76 -0.10
N LYS A 98 -6.19 -32.25 0.13
CA LYS A 98 -7.39 -33.06 0.34
C LYS A 98 -7.75 -33.86 -0.92
N ILE A 99 -7.70 -33.23 -2.09
CA ILE A 99 -7.95 -33.91 -3.38
C ILE A 99 -6.89 -34.97 -3.64
N LEU A 100 -5.61 -34.66 -3.40
CA LEU A 100 -4.52 -35.62 -3.53
C LEU A 100 -4.73 -36.80 -2.58
N ALA A 101 -5.04 -36.56 -1.31
CA ALA A 101 -5.30 -37.60 -0.32
C ALA A 101 -6.48 -38.50 -0.70
N GLN A 102 -7.54 -37.96 -1.32
CA GLN A 102 -8.65 -38.76 -1.85
C GLN A 102 -8.23 -39.69 -3.00
N GLY A 103 -7.28 -39.26 -3.83
CA GLY A 103 -6.73 -40.08 -4.91
C GLY A 103 -5.68 -41.10 -4.45
N LEU A 104 -5.04 -40.89 -3.30
CA LEU A 104 -4.09 -41.82 -2.69
C LEU A 104 -4.84 -42.91 -1.92
N THR A 105 -5.18 -43.99 -2.60
CA THR A 105 -5.59 -45.24 -1.95
C THR A 105 -4.37 -46.07 -1.55
N ASP A 106 -4.51 -46.94 -0.55
CA ASP A 106 -3.43 -47.84 -0.10
C ASP A 106 -2.82 -48.67 -1.25
N GLN A 107 -3.64 -49.03 -2.25
CA GLN A 107 -3.17 -49.73 -3.45
C GLN A 107 -2.27 -48.85 -4.33
N THR A 108 -2.62 -47.58 -4.56
CA THR A 108 -1.76 -46.65 -5.31
C THR A 108 -0.45 -46.30 -4.59
N LEU A 109 -0.49 -46.18 -3.25
CA LEU A 109 0.70 -45.99 -2.43
C LEU A 109 1.66 -47.18 -2.52
N ARG A 110 1.13 -48.40 -2.41
CA ARG A 110 1.91 -49.64 -2.60
C ARG A 110 2.47 -49.76 -4.02
N PHE A 111 1.68 -49.44 -5.04
CA PHE A 111 2.14 -49.46 -6.43
C PHE A 111 3.30 -48.49 -6.66
N LYS A 112 3.19 -47.24 -6.17
CA LYS A 112 4.29 -46.26 -6.24
C LYS A 112 5.51 -46.66 -5.41
N GLN A 113 5.32 -47.31 -4.26
CA GLN A 113 6.43 -47.86 -3.48
C GLN A 113 7.18 -48.94 -4.27
N ILE A 114 6.46 -49.86 -4.93
CA ILE A 114 7.07 -50.91 -5.75
C ILE A 114 7.84 -50.28 -6.93
N GLU A 115 7.26 -49.29 -7.61
CA GLU A 115 7.93 -48.57 -8.70
C GLU A 115 9.20 -47.86 -8.23
N ALA A 116 9.15 -47.15 -7.09
CA ALA A 116 10.32 -46.52 -6.49
C ALA A 116 11.38 -47.56 -6.09
N MET A 117 10.98 -48.70 -5.53
CA MET A 117 11.90 -49.81 -5.23
C MET A 117 12.51 -50.41 -6.50
N GLN A 118 11.75 -50.52 -7.60
CA GLN A 118 12.25 -51.01 -8.88
C GLN A 118 13.27 -50.04 -9.50
N GLN A 119 13.00 -48.74 -9.47
CA GLN A 119 13.94 -47.72 -9.92
C GLN A 119 15.22 -47.69 -9.06
N LEU A 120 15.07 -47.83 -7.74
CA LEU A 120 16.21 -47.97 -6.82
C LEU A 120 17.00 -49.27 -7.06
N ALA A 121 16.34 -50.38 -7.39
CA ALA A 121 17.00 -51.63 -7.73
C ALA A 121 17.75 -51.56 -9.08
N GLN A 122 17.33 -50.69 -9.99
CA GLN A 122 18.00 -50.44 -11.27
C GLN A 122 19.14 -49.40 -11.16
N SER A 123 19.25 -48.68 -10.04
CA SER A 123 20.35 -47.75 -9.77
C SER A 123 21.66 -48.49 -9.55
N GLN A 124 22.75 -48.04 -10.21
CA GLN A 124 24.09 -48.64 -10.09
C GLN A 124 24.71 -48.55 -8.68
N ASN A 125 24.14 -47.75 -7.76
CA ASN A 125 24.61 -47.63 -6.37
C ASN A 125 23.66 -48.37 -5.42
N SER A 126 23.87 -49.68 -5.25
CA SER A 126 23.07 -50.51 -4.33
C SER A 126 23.30 -50.05 -2.88
N LYS A 127 22.29 -49.48 -2.23
CA LYS A 127 22.25 -49.28 -0.78
C LYS A 127 21.36 -50.36 -0.16
N VAL A 128 21.79 -50.94 0.95
CA VAL A 128 21.03 -51.94 1.72
C VAL A 128 19.76 -51.29 2.27
N ILE A 129 18.59 -51.77 1.87
CA ILE A 129 17.29 -51.26 2.32
C ILE A 129 16.74 -52.20 3.40
N VAL A 130 16.63 -51.71 4.64
CA VAL A 130 15.97 -52.43 5.74
C VAL A 130 14.54 -51.92 5.86
N VAL A 131 13.57 -52.74 5.50
CA VAL A 131 12.13 -52.45 5.67
C VAL A 131 11.67 -53.11 6.97
N ASN A 132 11.48 -52.32 8.03
CA ASN A 132 10.93 -52.80 9.29
C ASN A 132 9.40 -52.71 9.23
N GLY A 133 8.71 -53.86 9.38
CA GLY A 133 7.28 -54.04 9.10
C GLY A 133 6.29 -53.17 9.90
N ASN A 134 6.76 -52.32 10.81
CA ASN A 134 5.94 -51.43 11.64
C ASN A 134 6.13 -49.92 11.36
N GLN A 135 7.04 -49.52 10.46
CA GLN A 135 7.24 -48.10 10.12
C GLN A 135 7.35 -47.94 8.60
N ASN A 136 6.41 -47.19 8.01
CA ASN A 136 6.24 -46.96 6.56
C ASN A 136 7.37 -46.16 5.87
N ALA A 137 8.58 -46.12 6.44
CA ALA A 137 9.72 -45.42 5.87
C ALA A 137 10.99 -46.31 5.90
N PRO A 138 11.59 -46.63 4.74
CA PRO A 138 12.86 -47.33 4.70
C PRO A 138 13.99 -46.43 5.22
N VAL A 139 14.81 -46.95 6.13
CA VAL A 139 15.99 -46.24 6.67
C VAL A 139 17.20 -46.52 5.79
N MET A 140 17.82 -45.46 5.27
CA MET A 140 19.01 -45.54 4.44
C MET A 140 20.25 -45.46 5.32
N LEU A 141 20.99 -46.57 5.45
CA LEU A 141 22.31 -46.58 6.06
C LEU A 141 23.35 -46.46 4.94
N GLN A 142 24.16 -45.40 4.99
CA GLN A 142 25.35 -45.28 4.15
C GLN A 142 26.52 -45.92 4.92
N PRO A 143 27.46 -46.60 4.24
CA PRO A 143 28.66 -47.13 4.89
C PRO A 143 29.55 -46.02 5.44
#